data_AF-A0A4Q8TTV6-F1
#
_entry.id   AF-A0A4Q8TTV6-F1
#
_cell.length_a   1.000
_cell.length_b   1.000
_cell.length_c   1.000
_cell.angle_alpha   90.00
_cell.angle_beta   90.00
_cell.angle_gamma   90.00
#
_symmetry.space_group_name_H-M   'P 1'
#
loop_
_entity.id
_entity.type
_entity.pdbx_description
1 polymer ?
#
loop_
_entity_poly.entity_id
_entity_poly.type
_entity_poly.pdbx_seq_one_letter_code
_entity_poly.pdbx_strand_id
1 'polypeptide(L)'
;MDYINAFWVGGAICALVQILMDRTKMMPGRIMVLLVCSGAVLGFCNLYEPFQTFAGAGASVPLLGFGNTLWQGVKEAVEKNGLLGCFQGGFTAGAAGTAAALIFGYIASWIFEPKMKK
;
A
#
# COMPACT_ATOMS: atom_id res chain seq x y z
N MET A 1 -13.21 -19.45 3.17
CA MET A 1 -11.77 -19.44 3.46
C MET A 1 -11.16 -18.06 3.28
N ASP A 2 -11.57 -17.30 2.27
CA ASP A 2 -10.97 -16.00 1.90
C ASP A 2 -10.92 -14.97 3.03
N TYR A 3 -11.99 -14.83 3.84
CA TYR A 3 -11.98 -13.94 5.00
C TYR A 3 -10.96 -14.35 6.08
N ILE A 4 -10.79 -15.66 6.28
CA ILE A 4 -9.80 -16.19 7.23
C ILE A 4 -8.41 -15.90 6.70
N ASN A 5 -8.15 -16.19 5.42
CA ASN A 5 -6.88 -15.90 4.75
C ASN A 5 -6.52 -14.41 4.80
N ALA A 6 -7.49 -13.55 4.49
CA ALA A 6 -7.30 -12.10 4.57
C ALA A 6 -6.99 -11.64 6.00
N PHE A 7 -7.70 -12.17 7.00
CA PHE A 7 -7.51 -11.79 8.38
C PHE A 7 -6.12 -12.18 8.91
N TRP A 8 -5.70 -13.45 8.75
CA TRP A 8 -4.44 -13.89 9.33
C TRP A 8 -3.23 -13.36 8.56
N VAL A 9 -3.29 -13.24 7.23
CA VAL A 9 -2.18 -12.67 6.45
C VAL A 9 -2.03 -11.18 6.76
N GLY A 10 -3.14 -10.43 6.77
CA GLY A 10 -3.12 -9.03 7.16
C GLY A 10 -2.61 -8.84 8.60
N GLY A 11 -3.10 -9.67 9.52
CA GLY A 11 -2.64 -9.70 10.91
C GLY A 11 -1.15 -9.99 11.05
N ALA A 12 -0.62 -10.93 10.26
CA ALA A 12 0.80 -11.27 10.24
C ALA A 12 1.66 -10.11 9.72
N ILE A 13 1.22 -9.43 8.65
CA ILE A 13 1.91 -8.22 8.14
C ILE A 13 1.92 -7.14 9.22
N CYS A 14 0.78 -6.88 9.87
CA CYS A 14 0.69 -5.90 10.95
C CYS A 14 1.59 -6.26 12.14
N ALA A 15 1.62 -7.53 12.56
CA ALA A 15 2.48 -8.00 13.64
C ALA A 15 3.96 -7.83 13.29
N LEU A 16 4.36 -8.11 12.03
CA LEU A 16 5.72 -7.92 11.55
C LEU A 16 6.12 -6.43 11.59
N VAL A 17 5.22 -5.53 11.19
CA VAL A 17 5.43 -4.07 11.26
C VAL A 17 5.55 -3.59 12.69
N GLN A 18 4.71 -4.10 13.60
CA GLN A 18 4.80 -3.79 15.03
C GLN A 18 6.13 -4.25 15.62
N ILE A 19 6.59 -5.46 15.28
CA ILE A 19 7.90 -5.96 15.70
C ILE A 19 9.03 -5.04 15.18
N LEU A 20 8.98 -4.62 13.91
CA LEU A 20 9.96 -3.67 13.36
C LEU A 20 9.93 -2.34 14.13
N MET A 21 8.76 -1.85 14.51
CA MET A 21 8.62 -0.60 15.24
C MET A 21 9.12 -0.71 16.69
N ASP A 22 8.82 -1.81 17.38
CA ASP A 22 9.12 -1.98 18.80
C ASP A 22 10.55 -2.47 19.07
N ARG A 23 11.12 -3.26 18.14
CA ARG A 23 12.43 -3.91 18.31
C ARG A 23 13.55 -3.20 17.57
N THR A 24 13.25 -2.20 16.74
CA THR A 24 14.27 -1.42 16.03
C THR A 24 14.15 0.07 16.33
N LYS A 25 15.21 0.83 16.06
CA LYS A 25 15.20 2.31 16.17
C LYS A 25 14.66 2.99 14.92
N MET A 26 13.94 2.27 14.06
CA MET A 26 13.43 2.85 12.82
C MET A 26 12.25 3.76 13.09
N MET A 27 12.30 4.97 12.52
CA MET A 27 11.15 5.86 12.51
C MET A 27 9.99 5.22 11.73
N PRO A 28 8.72 5.45 12.12
CA PRO A 28 7.55 4.91 11.42
C PRO A 28 7.58 5.18 9.91
N GLY A 29 8.04 6.36 9.49
CA GLY A 29 8.21 6.72 8.08
C GLY A 29 9.12 5.77 7.30
N ARG A 30 10.20 5.27 7.91
CA ARG A 30 11.12 4.33 7.25
C ARG A 30 10.49 2.96 7.06
N ILE A 31 9.69 2.51 8.02
CA ILE A 31 8.98 1.23 7.95
C ILE A 31 7.90 1.29 6.85
N MET A 32 7.16 2.40 6.77
CA MET A 32 6.18 2.63 5.71
C MET A 32 6.83 2.58 4.32
N VAL A 33 7.95 3.29 4.12
CA VAL A 33 8.68 3.27 2.85
C VAL A 33 9.19 1.86 2.52
N LEU A 34 9.75 1.14 3.50
CA LEU A 34 10.20 -0.23 3.32
C LEU A 34 9.08 -1.16 2.83
N LEU A 35 7.89 -1.06 3.40
CA LEU A 35 6.74 -1.86 2.97
C LEU A 35 6.34 -1.56 1.53
N VAL A 36 6.24 -0.27 1.16
CA VAL A 36 5.89 0.14 -0.20
C VAL A 36 6.94 -0.35 -1.20
N CYS A 37 8.23 -0.14 -0.90
CA CYS A 37 9.32 -0.61 -1.76
C CYS A 37 9.33 -2.14 -1.89
N SER A 38 9.10 -2.87 -0.79
CA SER A 38 9.03 -4.33 -0.80
C SER A 38 7.86 -4.83 -1.66
N GLY A 39 6.70 -4.19 -1.55
CA GLY A 39 5.54 -4.45 -2.40
C GLY A 39 5.82 -4.25 -3.89
N ALA A 40 6.51 -3.16 -4.24
CA ALA A 40 6.92 -2.90 -5.62
C ALA A 40 7.91 -3.94 -6.15
N VAL A 41 8.90 -4.35 -5.34
CA VAL A 41 9.87 -5.40 -5.72
C VAL A 41 9.17 -6.75 -5.90
N LEU A 42 8.27 -7.12 -4.99
CA LEU A 42 7.47 -8.34 -5.11
C LEU A 42 6.56 -8.31 -6.35
N GLY A 43 6.02 -7.14 -6.69
CA GLY A 43 5.26 -6.91 -7.93
C GLY A 43 6.12 -7.09 -9.18
N PHE A 44 7.33 -6.52 -9.18
CA PHE A 44 8.31 -6.69 -10.26
C PHE A 44 8.67 -8.16 -10.49
N CYS A 45 8.87 -8.93 -9.41
CA CYS A 45 9.16 -10.36 -9.48
C CYS A 45 7.93 -11.23 -9.84
N ASN A 46 6.75 -10.64 -10.09
CA ASN A 46 5.46 -11.34 -10.27
C ASN A 46 5.10 -12.29 -9.10
N LEU A 47 5.66 -12.05 -7.92
CA LEU A 47 5.36 -12.82 -6.70
C LEU A 47 4.14 -12.24 -5.96
N TYR A 48 3.83 -10.97 -6.21
CA TYR A 48 2.71 -10.30 -5.53
C TYR A 48 1.35 -10.80 -5.98
N GLU A 49 1.18 -11.11 -7.26
CA GLU A 49 -0.08 -11.58 -7.83
C GLU A 49 -0.57 -12.89 -7.17
N PRO A 50 0.22 -13.98 -7.14
CA PRO A 50 -0.20 -15.22 -6.47
C PRO A 50 -0.37 -15.03 -4.96
N PHE A 51 0.47 -14.18 -4.34
CA PHE A 51 0.33 -13.82 -2.92
C PHE A 51 -1.00 -13.12 -2.65
N GLN A 52 -1.39 -12.17 -3.50
CA GLN A 52 -2.63 -11.42 -3.39
C GLN A 52 -3.86 -12.29 -3.71
N THR A 53 -3.77 -13.21 -4.65
CA THR A 53 -4.86 -14.17 -4.91
C THR A 53 -5.15 -15.05 -3.70
N PHE A 54 -4.10 -15.48 -2.99
CA PHE A 54 -4.25 -16.29 -1.78
C PHE A 54 -4.76 -15.49 -0.57
N ALA A 55 -4.19 -14.30 -0.34
CA ALA A 55 -4.45 -13.49 0.84
C ALA A 55 -5.63 -12.50 0.67
N GLY A 56 -6.07 -12.24 -0.55
CA GLY A 56 -7.11 -11.25 -0.87
C GLY A 56 -6.83 -9.89 -0.23
N ALA A 57 -7.81 -9.39 0.53
CA ALA A 57 -7.73 -8.12 1.25
C ALA A 57 -6.57 -8.04 2.25
N GLY A 58 -6.09 -9.18 2.76
CA GLY A 58 -4.96 -9.25 3.68
C GLY A 58 -3.64 -8.80 3.05
N ALA A 59 -3.50 -8.90 1.73
CA ALA A 59 -2.33 -8.40 0.99
C ALA A 59 -2.63 -7.11 0.21
N SER A 60 -3.86 -6.88 -0.24
CA SER A 60 -4.15 -5.69 -1.06
C SER A 60 -4.33 -4.40 -0.26
N VAL A 61 -4.79 -4.48 0.99
CA VAL A 61 -5.08 -3.30 1.84
C VAL A 61 -3.84 -2.71 2.52
N PRO A 62 -2.86 -3.49 3.04
CA PRO A 62 -1.65 -2.92 3.63
C PRO A 62 -0.80 -2.12 2.63
N LEU A 63 0.12 -1.28 3.12
CA LEU A 63 1.05 -0.49 2.29
C LEU A 63 1.89 -1.35 1.31
N LEU A 64 2.09 -2.62 1.63
CA LEU A 64 2.68 -3.60 0.73
C LEU A 64 1.89 -3.71 -0.60
N GLY A 65 0.56 -3.73 -0.53
CA GLY A 65 -0.33 -3.79 -1.70
C GLY A 65 -0.29 -2.52 -2.51
N PHE A 66 -0.22 -1.36 -1.83
CA PHE A 66 -0.02 -0.08 -2.50
C PHE A 66 1.27 -0.06 -3.34
N GLY A 67 2.35 -0.64 -2.83
CA GLY A 67 3.61 -0.80 -3.58
C GLY A 67 3.45 -1.59 -4.89
N ASN A 68 2.73 -2.71 -4.86
CA ASN A 68 2.42 -3.48 -6.08
C ASN A 68 1.55 -2.69 -7.06
N THR A 69 0.53 -1.97 -6.57
CA THR A 69 -0.32 -1.10 -7.41
C THR A 69 0.50 -0.02 -8.12
N LEU A 70 1.47 0.60 -7.45
CA LEU A 70 2.39 1.57 -8.07
C LEU A 70 3.23 0.91 -9.17
N TRP A 71 3.77 -0.28 -8.92
CA TRP A 71 4.55 -1.03 -9.91
C TRP A 71 3.72 -1.33 -11.17
N GLN A 72 2.51 -1.89 -11.01
CA GLN A 72 1.63 -2.18 -12.14
C GLN A 72 1.25 -0.91 -12.91
N GLY A 73 0.97 0.18 -12.19
CA GLY A 73 0.70 1.48 -12.79
C GLY A 73 1.86 2.03 -13.63
N VAL A 74 3.09 1.92 -13.12
CA VAL A 74 4.29 2.28 -13.87
C VAL A 74 4.47 1.37 -15.09
N LYS A 75 4.34 0.05 -14.92
CA LYS A 75 4.49 -0.93 -16.00
C LYS A 75 3.52 -0.63 -17.16
N GLU A 76 2.22 -0.48 -16.87
CA GLU A 76 1.22 -0.16 -17.88
C GLU A 76 1.47 1.20 -18.56
N ALA A 77 1.90 2.21 -17.79
CA ALA A 77 2.18 3.53 -18.34
C ALA A 77 3.42 3.52 -19.24
N VAL A 78 4.44 2.73 -18.90
CA VAL A 78 5.65 2.56 -19.72
C VAL A 78 5.33 1.83 -21.02
N GLU A 79 4.50 0.78 -20.96
CA GLU A 79 4.03 0.07 -22.16
C GLU A 79 3.25 1.01 -23.11
N LYS A 80 2.53 2.00 -22.58
CA LYS A 80 1.74 2.95 -23.39
C LYS A 80 2.51 4.18 -23.85
N ASN A 81 3.31 4.79 -22.98
CA ASN A 81 3.91 6.11 -23.17
C ASN A 81 5.46 6.09 -23.19
N GLY A 82 6.07 4.91 -23.21
CA GLY A 82 7.52 4.74 -23.18
C GLY A 82 8.13 5.33 -21.91
N LEU A 83 9.27 6.03 -22.05
CA LEU A 83 10.01 6.59 -20.92
C LEU A 83 9.19 7.58 -20.07
N LEU A 84 8.22 8.27 -20.68
CA LEU A 84 7.34 9.21 -19.97
C LEU A 84 6.44 8.49 -18.96
N GLY A 85 6.10 7.23 -19.26
CA GLY A 85 5.30 6.37 -18.41
C GLY A 85 5.92 6.10 -17.04
N CYS A 86 7.26 6.11 -16.93
CA CYS A 86 7.98 5.97 -15.67
C CYS A 86 7.58 7.06 -14.66
N PHE A 87 7.30 8.27 -15.15
CA PHE A 87 6.95 9.40 -14.30
C PHE A 87 5.45 9.44 -14.01
N GLN A 88 4.60 9.22 -15.02
CA GLN A 88 3.14 9.40 -14.85
C GLN A 88 2.43 8.20 -14.21
N GLY A 89 2.92 6.98 -14.46
CA GLY A 89 2.18 5.75 -14.12
C GLY A 89 1.91 5.59 -12.63
N GLY A 90 2.95 5.72 -11.80
CA GLY A 90 2.83 5.59 -10.35
C GLY A 90 1.89 6.62 -9.75
N PHE A 91 1.99 7.90 -10.16
CA PHE A 91 1.08 8.94 -9.68
C PHE A 91 -0.37 8.66 -10.07
N THR A 92 -0.61 8.22 -11.31
CA THR A 92 -1.96 7.95 -11.80
C THR A 92 -2.59 6.77 -11.08
N ALA A 93 -1.84 5.68 -10.86
CA ALA A 93 -2.32 4.50 -10.16
C ALA A 93 -2.62 4.75 -8.67
N GLY A 94 -1.84 5.62 -8.01
CA GLY A 94 -2.08 5.99 -6.61
C GLY A 94 -3.08 7.13 -6.41
N ALA A 95 -3.41 7.90 -7.46
CA ALA A 95 -4.18 9.14 -7.35
C ALA A 95 -5.59 8.91 -6.80
N ALA A 96 -6.33 7.94 -7.34
CA ALA A 96 -7.73 7.72 -6.96
C ALA A 96 -7.87 7.36 -5.48
N GLY A 97 -7.03 6.43 -4.98
CA GLY A 97 -7.05 6.03 -3.57
C GLY A 97 -6.65 7.17 -2.63
N THR A 98 -5.62 7.93 -2.99
CA THR A 98 -5.17 9.08 -2.19
C THR A 98 -6.22 10.20 -2.17
N ALA A 99 -6.83 10.50 -3.32
CA ALA A 99 -7.90 11.50 -3.41
C ALA A 99 -9.13 11.08 -2.61
N ALA A 100 -9.54 9.81 -2.70
CA ALA A 100 -10.64 9.27 -1.90
C ALA A 100 -10.34 9.40 -0.40
N ALA A 101 -9.13 9.02 0.05
CA ALA A 101 -8.75 9.13 1.46
C ALA A 101 -8.82 10.58 1.97
N LEU A 102 -8.37 11.55 1.17
CA LEU A 102 -8.43 12.98 1.51
C LEU A 102 -9.88 13.51 1.53
N ILE A 103 -10.68 13.21 0.52
CA ILE A 103 -12.07 13.68 0.40
C ILE A 103 -12.92 13.11 1.54
N PHE A 104 -12.87 11.80 1.76
CA PHE A 104 -13.65 11.18 2.83
C PHE A 104 -13.14 11.57 4.22
N GLY A 105 -11.83 11.73 4.39
CA GLY A 105 -11.25 12.28 5.63
C GLY A 105 -11.75 13.69 5.93
N TYR A 106 -11.86 14.53 4.89
CA TYR A 106 -12.41 15.87 5.02
C TYR A 106 -13.91 15.85 5.36
N ILE A 107 -14.72 15.02 4.69
CA ILE A 107 -16.15 14.85 5.01
C ILE A 107 -16.33 14.37 6.45
N ALA A 108 -15.52 13.42 6.91
CA ALA A 108 -15.58 12.92 8.29
C ALA A 108 -15.29 14.04 9.31
N SER A 109 -14.42 15.00 8.97
CA SER A 109 -14.11 16.16 9.83
C SER A 109 -15.27 17.13 10.04
N TRP A 110 -16.36 17.01 9.29
CA TRP A 110 -17.57 17.81 9.52
C TRP A 110 -18.47 17.23 10.62
N ILE A 111 -18.41 15.91 10.83
CA ILE A 111 -19.22 15.20 11.83
C ILE A 111 -18.42 15.05 13.13
N PHE A 112 -17.11 14.85 13.03
CA PHE A 112 -16.21 14.66 14.15
C PHE A 112 -15.28 15.85 14.30
N GLU A 113 -14.84 16.17 15.52
CA GLU A 113 -13.79 17.17 15.76
C GLU A 113 -12.41 16.49 15.81
N PRO A 114 -11.66 16.39 14.69
CA PRO A 114 -10.31 15.87 14.71
C PRO A 114 -9.37 16.87 15.38
N LYS A 115 -9.07 16.68 16.67
CA LYS A 115 -8.04 17.46 17.37
C LYS A 115 -6.68 16.83 17.10
N MET A 116 -5.70 17.63 16.67
CA MET A 116 -4.31 17.20 16.74
C MET A 116 -3.93 17.06 18.22
N LYS A 117 -3.42 15.89 18.62
CA LYS A 117 -2.83 15.72 19.95
C LYS A 117 -1.65 16.69 20.07
N LYS A 118 -1.73 17.60 21.04
CA LYS A 118 -0.61 18.45 21.46
C LYS A 118 0.52 17.61 22.03
#